data_AF-D1YJF8-F1
#
_entry.id   AF-D1YJF8-F1
#
_cell.length_a   1.000
_cell.length_b   1.000
_cell.length_c   1.000
_cell.angle_alpha   90.00
_cell.angle_beta   90.00
_cell.angle_gamma   90.00
#
_symmetry.space_group_name_H-M   'P 1'
#
loop_
_entity.id
_entity.type
_entity.pdbx_description
1 polymer ?
#
loop_
_entity_poly.entity_id
_entity_poly.type
_entity_poly.pdbx_seq_one_letter_code
_entity_poly.pdbx_strand_id
1 'polypeptide(L)'
;MPQTLSNSWKQIISDEEHDKYVHTLGNLSITGYNSELSNKSFKEKKKLIKENSKIQILNQDVINQDSWTINNIKKRAIRLSRILLNKYYLSRITDPSIEFELVDKLSLSDLQRIKGRKPVSFTLQGANYTAKTFKQLLIEVVQLLDQDNPKILDSLIGFRFSERDISVQNPLIGRLPSSNQSGISEIRDGIYLYTHLSAVNILKELKLLFKFYNISEKDFTISVRKQ
;
A
#
# COMPACT_ATOMS: atom_id res chain seq x y z
N MET A 1 16.88 -5.13 14.14
CA MET A 1 16.77 -3.80 13.49
C MET A 1 16.06 -2.83 14.43
N PRO A 2 16.35 -1.53 14.34
CA PRO A 2 15.64 -0.47 15.07
C PRO A 2 14.27 -0.16 14.44
N GLN A 3 13.41 0.53 15.17
CA GLN A 3 12.16 1.06 14.62
C GLN A 3 12.44 2.18 13.61
N THR A 4 13.45 3.01 13.91
CA THR A 4 13.93 4.04 12.99
C THR A 4 15.36 3.70 12.57
N LEU A 5 15.61 3.60 11.27
CA LEU A 5 16.95 3.35 10.75
C LEU A 5 17.88 4.52 11.05
N SER A 6 18.91 4.27 11.86
CA SER A 6 20.05 5.18 11.97
C SER A 6 20.98 5.05 10.75
N ASN A 7 21.89 6.00 10.56
CA ASN A 7 22.82 6.00 9.42
C ASN A 7 23.62 4.68 9.29
N SER A 8 24.01 4.07 10.41
CA SER A 8 24.73 2.79 10.40
C SER A 8 23.90 1.63 9.84
N TRP A 9 22.57 1.68 10.02
CA TRP A 9 21.67 0.65 9.49
C TRP A 9 21.34 0.89 8.01
N LYS A 10 21.23 2.15 7.59
CA LYS A 10 20.98 2.51 6.18
C LYS A 10 22.11 2.07 5.23
N GLN A 11 23.30 1.80 5.75
CA GLN A 11 24.42 1.25 4.98
C GLN A 11 24.24 -0.23 4.60
N ILE A 12 23.38 -0.96 5.31
CA ILE A 12 23.23 -2.41 5.15
C ILE A 12 21.81 -2.85 4.81
N ILE A 13 20.81 -1.97 4.95
CA ILE A 13 19.39 -2.27 4.77
C ILE A 13 18.73 -1.04 4.12
N SER A 14 18.00 -1.26 3.02
CA SER A 14 17.22 -0.20 2.37
C SER A 14 15.92 0.11 3.11
N ASP A 15 15.30 1.25 2.82
CA ASP A 15 13.99 1.60 3.40
C ASP A 15 12.90 0.56 3.03
N GLU A 16 12.89 0.06 1.79
CA GLU A 16 11.97 -1.01 1.35
C GLU A 16 12.17 -2.33 2.11
N GLU A 17 13.43 -2.69 2.39
CA GLU A 17 13.74 -3.88 3.16
C GLU A 17 13.38 -3.70 4.63
N HIS A 18 13.59 -2.51 5.20
CA HIS A 18 13.20 -2.21 6.57
C HIS A 18 11.69 -2.34 6.76
N ASP A 19 10.89 -1.68 5.92
CA ASP A 19 9.42 -1.77 5.94
C ASP A 19 8.95 -3.22 5.90
N LYS A 20 9.58 -4.04 5.07
CA LYS A 20 9.21 -5.45 4.90
C LYS A 20 9.59 -6.34 6.08
N TYR A 21 10.74 -6.09 6.73
CA TYR A 21 11.32 -7.03 7.69
C TYR A 21 11.32 -6.55 9.15
N VAL A 22 11.02 -5.28 9.43
CA VAL A 22 11.06 -4.71 10.79
C VAL A 22 10.08 -5.39 11.74
N HIS A 23 8.90 -5.78 11.25
CA HIS A 23 7.87 -6.47 12.04
C HIS A 23 7.76 -7.96 11.72
N THR A 24 8.91 -8.64 11.57
CA THR A 24 8.95 -10.09 11.32
C THR A 24 9.46 -10.87 12.54
N LEU A 25 9.10 -12.15 12.62
CA LEU A 25 9.56 -13.07 13.68
C LEU A 25 11.09 -13.07 13.82
N GLY A 26 11.80 -13.00 12.71
CA GLY A 26 13.27 -12.94 12.71
C GLY A 26 13.84 -11.68 13.35
N ASN A 27 13.07 -10.58 13.37
CA ASN A 27 13.49 -9.31 13.94
C ASN A 27 12.95 -9.08 15.38
N LEU A 28 12.19 -10.02 15.93
CA LEU A 28 11.65 -9.92 17.28
C LEU A 28 12.79 -9.88 18.31
N SER A 29 12.81 -8.83 19.13
CA SER A 29 13.72 -8.71 20.27
C SER A 29 13.13 -9.48 21.44
N ILE A 30 13.66 -10.69 21.68
CA ILE A 30 13.15 -11.58 22.72
C ILE A 30 13.91 -11.28 24.02
N THR A 31 13.61 -10.12 24.62
CA THR A 31 14.23 -9.63 25.86
C THR A 31 13.24 -8.83 26.71
N GLY A 32 13.54 -8.66 27.99
CA GLY A 32 12.82 -7.71 28.86
C GLY A 32 13.33 -6.27 28.80
N TYR A 33 14.31 -5.98 27.94
CA TYR A 33 15.06 -4.71 27.91
C TYR A 33 14.93 -3.99 26.55
N ASN A 34 13.74 -4.05 25.96
CA ASN A 34 13.51 -3.50 24.61
C ASN A 34 13.68 -1.98 24.58
N SER A 35 13.34 -1.30 25.68
CA SER A 35 13.50 0.16 25.84
C SER A 35 14.96 0.58 25.76
N GLU A 36 15.87 -0.21 26.34
CA GLU A 36 17.32 0.04 26.36
C GLU A 36 17.96 -0.26 25.01
N LEU A 37 17.39 -1.18 24.22
CA LEU A 37 17.84 -1.49 22.87
C LEU A 37 17.49 -0.36 21.88
N SER A 38 16.25 0.14 21.92
CA SER A 38 15.75 1.28 21.12
C SER A 38 16.33 1.36 19.69
N ASN A 39 16.84 2.51 19.27
CA ASN A 39 17.44 2.76 17.95
C ASN A 39 18.96 2.61 17.92
N LYS A 40 19.56 1.89 18.88
CA LYS A 40 21.01 1.65 18.94
C LYS A 40 21.53 0.86 17.74
N SER A 41 22.85 0.95 17.52
CA SER A 41 23.55 0.17 16.50
C SER A 41 23.42 -1.33 16.77
N PHE A 42 23.63 -2.15 15.73
CA PHE A 42 23.61 -3.60 15.90
C PHE A 42 24.62 -4.08 16.96
N LYS A 43 25.84 -3.53 16.95
CA LYS A 43 26.91 -3.89 17.87
C LYS A 43 26.53 -3.64 19.33
N GLU A 44 25.94 -2.48 19.62
CA GLU A 44 25.44 -2.15 20.96
C GLU A 44 24.28 -3.07 21.38
N LYS A 45 23.33 -3.32 20.49
CA LYS A 45 22.21 -4.22 20.76
C LYS A 45 22.69 -5.63 21.06
N LYS A 46 23.61 -6.17 20.27
CA LYS A 46 24.26 -7.47 20.49
C LYS A 46 24.92 -7.53 21.87
N LYS A 47 25.65 -6.49 22.26
CA LYS A 47 26.30 -6.40 23.58
C LYS A 47 25.27 -6.43 24.71
N LEU A 48 24.24 -5.58 24.66
CA LEU A 48 23.19 -5.51 25.67
C LEU A 48 22.40 -6.83 25.79
N ILE A 49 22.08 -7.46 24.66
CA ILE A 49 21.41 -8.78 24.65
C ILE A 49 22.30 -9.83 25.33
N LYS A 50 23.60 -9.84 25.01
CA LYS A 50 24.55 -10.81 25.58
C LYS A 50 24.75 -10.62 27.08
N GLU A 51 24.80 -9.38 27.55
CA GLU A 51 25.07 -9.04 28.96
C GLU A 51 23.82 -9.16 29.83
N ASN A 52 22.67 -8.71 29.35
CA ASN A 52 21.48 -8.51 30.20
C ASN A 52 20.38 -9.54 29.96
N SER A 53 20.27 -10.14 28.76
CA SER A 53 19.17 -11.05 28.45
C SER A 53 19.39 -12.43 29.08
N LYS A 54 18.43 -12.87 29.90
CA LYS A 54 18.37 -14.26 30.37
C LYS A 54 17.97 -15.25 29.27
N ILE A 55 17.50 -14.75 28.12
CA ILE A 55 16.96 -15.55 27.01
C ILE A 55 18.03 -15.74 25.93
N GLN A 56 19.12 -16.44 26.25
CA GLN A 56 20.25 -16.59 25.33
C GLN A 56 19.96 -17.55 24.17
N ILE A 57 19.27 -18.67 24.41
CA ILE A 57 19.00 -19.72 23.40
C ILE A 57 18.20 -19.16 22.20
N LEU A 58 17.17 -18.36 22.49
CA LEU A 58 16.37 -17.75 21.43
C LEU A 58 17.11 -16.60 20.76
N ASN A 59 18.05 -15.94 21.44
CA ASN A 59 18.85 -14.83 20.89
C ASN A 59 20.20 -15.25 20.29
N GLN A 60 20.52 -16.54 20.26
CA GLN A 60 21.83 -17.02 19.81
C GLN A 60 22.20 -16.56 18.39
N ASP A 61 21.23 -16.49 17.47
CA ASP A 61 21.50 -15.99 16.11
C ASP A 61 21.91 -14.51 16.09
N VAL A 62 21.47 -13.71 17.06
CA VAL A 62 21.87 -12.30 17.18
C VAL A 62 23.25 -12.20 17.83
N ILE A 63 23.48 -12.98 18.88
CA ILE A 63 24.72 -12.98 19.66
C ILE A 63 25.91 -13.49 18.81
N ASN A 64 25.67 -14.46 17.93
CA ASN A 64 26.72 -15.13 17.15
C ASN A 64 26.96 -14.52 15.76
N GLN A 65 26.40 -13.35 15.46
CA GLN A 65 26.57 -12.69 14.16
C GLN A 65 27.27 -11.36 14.32
N ASP A 66 28.12 -11.00 13.36
CA ASP A 66 28.86 -9.73 13.37
C ASP A 66 28.10 -8.60 12.67
N SER A 67 27.21 -8.97 11.75
CA SER A 67 26.26 -8.07 11.10
C SER A 67 24.84 -8.63 11.14
N TRP A 68 23.85 -7.77 10.90
CA TRP A 68 22.44 -8.13 10.94
C TRP A 68 21.76 -7.78 9.64
N THR A 69 21.92 -8.66 8.66
CA THR A 69 21.38 -8.51 7.30
C THR A 69 19.99 -9.14 7.16
N ILE A 70 19.32 -8.86 6.04
CA ILE A 70 18.05 -9.50 5.68
C ILE A 70 18.17 -11.04 5.63
N ASN A 71 19.31 -11.57 5.20
CA ASN A 71 19.55 -13.01 5.21
C ASN A 71 19.57 -13.57 6.64
N ASN A 72 20.18 -12.86 7.59
CA ASN A 72 20.20 -13.27 9.01
C ASN A 72 18.78 -13.29 9.59
N ILE A 73 17.98 -12.25 9.29
CA ILE A 73 16.59 -12.15 9.75
C ILE A 73 15.76 -13.33 9.22
N LYS A 74 15.86 -13.64 7.93
CA LYS A 74 15.15 -14.79 7.32
C LYS A 74 15.55 -16.12 7.95
N LYS A 75 16.86 -16.37 8.10
CA LYS A 75 17.37 -17.60 8.73
C LYS A 75 16.88 -17.77 10.16
N ARG A 76 16.93 -16.69 10.95
CA ARG A 76 16.41 -16.67 12.32
C ARG A 76 14.90 -16.93 12.36
N ALA A 77 14.12 -16.31 11.47
CA ALA A 77 12.67 -16.53 11.40
C ALA A 77 12.34 -18.02 11.17
N ILE A 78 13.06 -18.69 10.26
CA ILE A 78 12.90 -20.14 10.00
C ILE A 78 13.25 -20.98 11.23
N ARG A 79 14.33 -20.64 11.94
CA ARG A 79 14.72 -21.38 13.15
C ARG A 79 13.66 -21.22 14.25
N LEU A 80 13.24 -19.99 14.52
CA LEU A 80 12.24 -19.69 15.55
C LEU A 80 10.88 -20.31 15.21
N SER A 81 10.46 -20.30 13.95
CA SER A 81 9.20 -20.95 13.53
C SER A 81 9.26 -22.47 13.73
N ARG A 82 10.39 -23.12 13.44
CA ARG A 82 10.58 -24.55 13.72
C ARG A 82 10.49 -24.86 15.22
N ILE A 83 11.08 -24.03 16.09
CA ILE A 83 10.96 -24.20 17.53
C ILE A 83 9.49 -24.14 17.97
N LEU A 84 8.72 -23.18 17.44
CA LEU A 84 7.29 -23.05 17.73
C LEU A 84 6.50 -24.27 17.24
N LEU A 85 6.69 -24.66 15.97
CA LEU A 85 5.98 -25.78 15.35
C LEU A 85 6.29 -27.13 16.02
N ASN A 86 7.51 -27.30 16.54
CA ASN A 86 7.87 -28.51 17.27
C ASN A 86 7.27 -28.55 18.69
N LYS A 87 7.08 -27.38 19.32
CA LYS A 87 6.60 -27.29 20.70
C LYS A 87 5.08 -27.28 20.80
N TYR A 88 4.43 -26.64 19.84
CA TYR A 88 2.98 -26.48 19.82
C TYR A 88 2.42 -27.26 18.65
N TYR A 89 1.58 -28.25 18.96
CA TYR A 89 0.75 -28.88 17.95
C TYR A 89 -0.20 -27.84 17.37
N LEU A 90 -0.02 -27.50 16.10
CA LEU A 90 -0.89 -26.62 15.34
C LEU A 90 -1.60 -27.47 14.29
N SER A 91 -2.87 -27.79 14.53
CA SER A 91 -3.73 -28.30 13.47
C SER A 91 -3.86 -27.22 12.40
N ARG A 92 -3.65 -27.58 11.15
CA ARG A 92 -3.88 -26.66 10.04
C ARG A 92 -5.38 -26.33 10.01
N ILE A 93 -5.75 -25.14 10.46
CA ILE A 93 -7.09 -24.61 10.28
C ILE A 93 -7.12 -23.97 8.89
N THR A 94 -7.76 -24.64 7.94
CA THR A 94 -8.18 -24.02 6.70
C THR A 94 -9.57 -23.46 6.92
N ASP A 95 -9.66 -22.15 7.06
CA ASP A 95 -10.95 -21.45 6.98
C ASP A 95 -11.16 -21.04 5.52
N PRO A 96 -12.04 -21.72 4.76
CA PRO A 96 -12.29 -21.38 3.37
C PRO A 96 -12.98 -20.02 3.19
N SER A 97 -13.48 -19.39 4.26
CA SER A 97 -13.96 -18.01 4.21
C SER A 97 -12.83 -16.97 4.28
N ILE A 98 -11.64 -17.36 4.73
CA ILE A 98 -10.45 -16.50 4.78
C ILE A 98 -9.63 -16.68 3.50
N GLU A 99 -9.97 -15.92 2.47
CA GLU A 99 -9.12 -15.75 1.29
C GLU A 99 -8.10 -14.63 1.53
N PHE A 100 -6.83 -14.99 1.73
CA PHE A 100 -5.74 -14.01 1.67
C PHE A 100 -5.51 -13.63 0.20
N GLU A 101 -6.24 -12.63 -0.28
CA GLU A 101 -5.96 -12.04 -1.58
C GLU A 101 -4.58 -11.38 -1.54
N LEU A 102 -3.63 -11.94 -2.29
CA LEU A 102 -2.36 -11.26 -2.59
C LEU A 102 -2.68 -10.02 -3.42
N VAL A 103 -2.82 -8.89 -2.73
CA VAL A 103 -3.03 -7.58 -3.34
C VAL A 103 -1.69 -6.87 -3.51
N ASP A 104 -1.44 -6.40 -4.73
CA ASP A 104 -0.33 -5.50 -5.02
C ASP A 104 -0.80 -4.06 -4.81
N LYS A 105 0.00 -3.27 -4.12
CA LYS A 105 -0.23 -1.83 -3.96
C LYS A 105 0.49 -1.06 -5.06
N LEU A 106 -0.25 -0.28 -5.83
CA LEU A 106 0.24 0.48 -6.98
C LEU A 106 -0.03 1.98 -6.80
N SER A 107 0.88 2.80 -7.30
CA SER A 107 0.72 4.25 -7.39
C SER A 107 0.16 4.67 -8.78
N LEU A 108 -0.16 5.94 -8.95
CA LEU A 108 -0.51 6.50 -10.27
C LEU A 108 0.64 6.48 -11.27
N SER A 109 1.88 6.25 -10.82
CA SER A 109 3.04 6.11 -11.70
C SER A 109 3.20 4.69 -12.28
N ASP A 110 2.55 3.68 -11.67
CA ASP A 110 2.67 2.27 -12.03
C ASP A 110 1.72 1.82 -13.16
N LEU A 111 1.38 2.71 -14.11
CA LEU A 111 0.32 2.48 -15.11
C LEU A 111 0.49 1.17 -15.91
N GLN A 112 1.73 0.76 -16.19
CA GLN A 112 2.01 -0.46 -16.96
C GLN A 112 1.63 -1.74 -16.21
N ARG A 113 1.60 -1.70 -14.88
CA ARG A 113 1.32 -2.87 -14.02
C ARG A 113 -0.17 -3.11 -13.82
N ILE A 114 -1.03 -2.23 -14.32
CA ILE A 114 -2.50 -2.27 -14.13
C ILE A 114 -3.19 -3.24 -15.08
N LYS A 115 -2.60 -3.53 -16.25
CA LYS A 115 -3.20 -4.43 -17.24
C LYS A 115 -3.41 -5.84 -16.65
N GLY A 116 -4.61 -6.40 -16.87
CA GLY A 116 -4.98 -7.74 -16.38
C GLY A 116 -5.21 -7.82 -14.87
N ARG A 117 -5.57 -6.71 -14.23
CA ARG A 117 -5.82 -6.64 -12.79
C ARG A 117 -7.18 -6.05 -12.47
N LYS A 118 -7.68 -6.35 -11.27
CA LYS A 118 -8.91 -5.80 -10.71
C LYS A 118 -8.59 -5.04 -9.42
N PRO A 119 -9.22 -3.88 -9.17
CA PRO A 119 -9.08 -3.19 -7.90
C PRO A 119 -9.80 -3.98 -6.80
N VAL A 120 -9.31 -3.80 -5.59
CA VAL A 120 -9.88 -4.31 -4.34
C VAL A 120 -10.21 -3.14 -3.42
N SER A 121 -9.25 -2.23 -3.29
CA SER A 121 -9.39 -1.00 -2.51
C SER A 121 -8.49 0.11 -3.06
N PHE A 122 -8.71 1.34 -2.60
CA PHE A 122 -7.78 2.44 -2.78
C PHE A 122 -7.63 3.21 -1.46
N THR A 123 -6.48 3.86 -1.30
CA THR A 123 -6.24 4.84 -0.24
C THR A 123 -6.23 6.22 -0.88
N LEU A 124 -6.93 7.19 -0.29
CA LEU A 124 -6.86 8.61 -0.64
C LEU A 124 -6.68 9.43 0.64
N GLN A 125 -5.61 10.22 0.74
CA GLN A 125 -5.27 11.07 1.89
C GLN A 125 -5.32 10.31 3.24
N GLY A 126 -4.87 9.05 3.24
CA GLY A 126 -4.82 8.18 4.41
C GLY A 126 -6.10 7.39 4.72
N ALA A 127 -7.24 7.75 4.11
CA ALA A 127 -8.48 6.98 4.23
C ALA A 127 -8.55 5.85 3.20
N ASN A 128 -9.10 4.69 3.59
CA ASN A 128 -9.21 3.50 2.75
C ASN A 128 -10.66 3.24 2.32
N TYR A 129 -10.84 2.90 1.05
CA TYR A 129 -12.14 2.69 0.41
C TYR A 129 -12.11 1.40 -0.41
N THR A 130 -13.23 0.66 -0.44
CA THR A 130 -13.34 -0.59 -1.22
C THR A 130 -13.90 -0.32 -2.61
N ALA A 131 -13.26 -0.84 -3.65
CA ALA A 131 -13.75 -0.68 -5.02
C ALA A 131 -13.55 -1.98 -5.82
N LYS A 132 -14.64 -2.56 -6.32
CA LYS A 132 -14.63 -3.85 -7.05
C LYS A 132 -14.28 -3.70 -8.53
N THR A 133 -14.43 -2.50 -9.08
CA THR A 133 -14.14 -2.19 -10.49
C THR A 133 -13.46 -0.84 -10.60
N PHE A 134 -12.67 -0.62 -11.66
CA PHE A 134 -12.05 0.69 -11.90
C PHE A 134 -13.10 1.78 -12.16
N LYS A 135 -14.25 1.42 -12.75
CA LYS A 135 -15.41 2.33 -12.88
C LYS A 135 -15.88 2.81 -11.51
N GLN A 136 -16.12 1.89 -10.57
CA GLN A 136 -16.53 2.23 -9.21
C GLN A 136 -15.50 3.11 -8.52
N LEU A 137 -14.21 2.75 -8.63
CA LEU A 137 -13.11 3.53 -8.08
C LEU A 137 -13.12 4.98 -8.61
N LEU A 138 -13.28 5.17 -9.93
CA LEU A 138 -13.34 6.49 -10.54
C LEU A 138 -14.51 7.32 -9.98
N ILE A 139 -15.70 6.73 -9.90
CA ILE A 139 -16.91 7.39 -9.37
C ILE A 139 -16.68 7.83 -7.93
N GLU A 140 -16.23 6.92 -7.07
CA GLU A 140 -16.02 7.20 -5.64
C GLU A 140 -14.96 8.30 -5.42
N VAL A 141 -13.83 8.23 -6.14
CA VAL A 141 -12.81 9.28 -6.03
C VAL A 141 -13.38 10.63 -6.46
N VAL A 142 -14.10 10.71 -7.58
CA VAL A 142 -14.69 11.98 -8.04
C VAL A 142 -15.74 12.51 -7.06
N GLN A 143 -16.54 11.64 -6.44
CA GLN A 143 -17.49 12.05 -5.38
C GLN A 143 -16.78 12.60 -4.15
N LEU A 144 -15.68 11.98 -3.71
CA LEU A 144 -14.87 12.47 -2.60
C LEU A 144 -14.25 13.85 -2.92
N LEU A 145 -13.79 14.03 -4.15
CA LEU A 145 -13.26 15.33 -4.61
C LEU A 145 -14.36 16.40 -4.67
N ASP A 146 -15.56 16.07 -5.16
CA ASP A 146 -16.71 16.99 -5.15
C ASP A 146 -17.09 17.39 -3.73
N GLN A 147 -17.07 16.46 -2.77
CA GLN A 147 -17.35 16.75 -1.37
C GLN A 147 -16.30 17.67 -0.73
N ASP A 148 -15.03 17.52 -1.11
CA ASP A 148 -13.94 18.38 -0.62
C ASP A 148 -14.03 19.80 -1.19
N ASN A 149 -14.18 19.95 -2.51
CA ASN A 149 -14.30 21.26 -3.15
C ASN A 149 -15.14 21.22 -4.45
N PRO A 150 -16.47 21.43 -4.36
CA PRO A 150 -17.37 21.37 -5.51
C PRO A 150 -17.04 22.40 -6.60
N LYS A 151 -16.45 23.54 -6.22
CA LYS A 151 -16.11 24.62 -7.17
C LYS A 151 -15.02 24.20 -8.15
N ILE A 152 -14.06 23.39 -7.70
CA ILE A 152 -13.04 22.84 -8.59
C ILE A 152 -13.72 21.89 -9.58
N LEU A 153 -14.61 21.02 -9.12
CA LEU A 153 -15.37 20.14 -10.01
C LEU A 153 -16.19 20.94 -11.04
N ASP A 154 -16.88 21.99 -10.61
CA ASP A 154 -17.67 22.87 -11.47
C ASP A 154 -16.81 23.51 -12.57
N SER A 155 -15.57 23.91 -12.24
CA SER A 155 -14.62 24.46 -13.21
C SER A 155 -14.14 23.47 -14.26
N LEU A 156 -14.28 22.16 -13.99
CA LEU A 156 -13.86 21.07 -14.88
C LEU A 156 -15.00 20.59 -15.80
N ILE A 157 -16.21 21.13 -15.65
CA ILE A 157 -17.34 20.78 -16.51
C ILE A 157 -17.02 21.17 -17.97
N GLY A 158 -17.11 20.20 -18.87
CA GLY A 158 -16.80 20.38 -20.29
C GLY A 158 -15.30 20.44 -20.59
N PHE A 159 -14.44 20.35 -19.57
CA PHE A 159 -12.99 20.36 -19.74
C PHE A 159 -12.54 19.11 -20.51
N ARG A 160 -11.64 19.32 -21.47
CA ARG A 160 -11.08 18.29 -22.34
C ARG A 160 -9.58 18.25 -22.10
N PHE A 161 -9.12 17.17 -21.48
CA PHE A 161 -7.69 16.95 -21.30
C PHE A 161 -7.02 16.77 -22.67
N SER A 162 -6.01 17.60 -22.97
CA SER A 162 -5.32 17.65 -24.26
C SER A 162 -4.44 16.43 -24.54
N GLU A 163 -4.07 15.67 -23.51
CA GLU A 163 -3.21 14.47 -23.60
C GLU A 163 -3.97 13.17 -23.89
N ARG A 164 -5.24 13.24 -24.30
CA ARG A 164 -6.05 12.05 -24.60
C ARG A 164 -5.71 11.47 -25.97
N ASP A 165 -5.72 10.13 -26.04
CA ASP A 165 -5.85 9.44 -27.32
C ASP A 165 -7.11 9.98 -28.02
N ILE A 166 -6.98 10.30 -29.31
CA ILE A 166 -7.95 10.99 -30.18
C ILE A 166 -9.36 10.34 -30.15
N SER A 167 -9.48 9.11 -29.67
CA SER A 167 -10.73 8.33 -29.57
C SER A 167 -11.66 8.69 -28.41
N VAL A 168 -11.24 9.48 -27.41
CA VAL A 168 -12.11 9.90 -26.29
C VAL A 168 -12.55 11.36 -26.48
N GLN A 169 -13.52 11.58 -27.36
CA GLN A 169 -14.08 12.91 -27.65
C GLN A 169 -15.06 13.43 -26.59
N ASN A 170 -15.34 12.74 -25.50
CA ASN A 170 -16.27 13.23 -24.48
C ASN A 170 -15.50 13.89 -23.32
N PRO A 171 -15.92 15.05 -22.79
CA PRO A 171 -15.35 15.57 -21.55
C PRO A 171 -15.57 14.54 -20.42
N LEU A 172 -14.64 14.48 -19.45
CA LEU A 172 -14.78 13.55 -18.33
C LEU A 172 -16.01 13.91 -17.49
N ILE A 173 -16.20 15.21 -17.24
CA ILE A 173 -17.29 15.75 -16.43
C ILE A 173 -18.12 16.67 -17.34
N GLY A 174 -19.45 16.53 -17.32
CA GLY A 174 -20.33 17.31 -18.17
C GLY A 174 -21.75 17.46 -17.62
N ARG A 175 -22.50 18.37 -18.23
CA ARG A 175 -23.95 18.48 -18.07
C ARG A 175 -24.59 17.78 -19.26
N LEU A 176 -25.28 16.67 -19.03
CA LEU A 176 -26.00 15.94 -20.08
C LEU A 176 -27.47 15.80 -19.66
N PRO A 177 -28.44 15.89 -20.57
CA PRO A 177 -29.82 15.59 -20.26
C PRO A 177 -29.93 14.09 -19.93
N SER A 178 -30.57 13.81 -18.81
CA SER A 178 -30.85 12.49 -18.25
C SER A 178 -31.37 11.52 -19.32
N SER A 179 -30.48 10.68 -19.84
CA SER A 179 -30.83 9.46 -20.52
C SER A 179 -29.87 8.37 -20.06
N ASN A 180 -30.42 7.21 -19.69
CA ASN A 180 -29.71 6.00 -19.29
C ASN A 180 -28.82 5.48 -20.43
N GLN A 181 -27.73 6.18 -20.73
CA GLN A 181 -26.71 5.71 -21.65
C GLN A 181 -25.66 4.93 -20.86
N SER A 182 -25.35 3.73 -21.34
CA SER A 182 -24.21 2.96 -20.81
C SER A 182 -22.95 3.82 -20.88
N GLY A 183 -22.20 3.90 -19.79
CA GLY A 183 -20.91 4.60 -19.77
C GLY A 183 -20.92 6.01 -19.17
N ILE A 184 -22.01 6.47 -18.57
CA ILE A 184 -22.05 7.67 -17.72
C ILE A 184 -22.59 7.35 -16.32
N SER A 185 -22.29 8.19 -15.33
CA SER A 185 -22.78 8.06 -13.95
C SER A 185 -22.99 9.45 -13.34
N GLU A 186 -24.10 9.67 -12.65
CA GLU A 186 -24.39 10.94 -11.99
C GLU A 186 -23.58 11.09 -10.70
N ILE A 187 -22.97 12.26 -10.49
CA ILE A 187 -22.14 12.55 -9.32
C ILE A 187 -22.87 13.51 -8.37
N ARG A 188 -23.51 14.53 -8.93
CA ARG A 188 -24.30 15.57 -8.27
C ARG A 188 -25.34 16.08 -9.26
N ASP A 189 -26.48 16.60 -8.78
CA ASP A 189 -27.63 17.02 -9.60
C ASP A 189 -27.24 17.68 -10.94
N GLY A 190 -27.47 16.96 -12.05
CA GLY A 190 -27.21 17.44 -13.41
C GLY A 190 -25.73 17.46 -13.84
N ILE A 191 -24.82 16.95 -13.01
CA ILE A 191 -23.39 16.77 -13.27
C ILE A 191 -23.09 15.27 -13.39
N TYR A 192 -22.62 14.89 -14.57
CA TYR A 192 -22.35 13.50 -14.93
C TYR A 192 -20.86 13.27 -15.21
N LEU A 193 -20.42 12.06 -14.86
CA LEU A 193 -19.09 11.54 -15.08
C LEU A 193 -19.11 10.47 -16.18
N TYR A 194 -18.22 10.60 -17.16
CA TYR A 194 -17.98 9.57 -18.15
C TYR A 194 -17.15 8.43 -17.54
N THR A 195 -17.67 7.21 -17.60
CA THR A 195 -17.12 6.04 -16.90
C THR A 195 -16.70 4.91 -17.83
N HIS A 196 -16.94 5.03 -19.14
CA HIS A 196 -16.53 4.01 -20.11
C HIS A 196 -15.08 4.22 -20.55
N LEU A 197 -14.17 4.00 -19.62
CA LEU A 197 -12.74 4.20 -19.79
C LEU A 197 -11.99 2.91 -19.44
N SER A 198 -10.85 2.70 -20.11
CA SER A 198 -9.92 1.63 -19.73
C SER A 198 -9.31 1.94 -18.35
N ALA A 199 -8.88 0.91 -17.62
CA ALA A 199 -8.24 1.09 -16.31
C ALA A 199 -7.07 2.08 -16.36
N VAL A 200 -6.25 2.02 -17.40
CA VAL A 200 -5.12 2.94 -17.60
C VAL A 200 -5.60 4.38 -17.80
N ASN A 201 -6.64 4.60 -18.61
CA ASN A 201 -7.17 5.95 -18.84
C ASN A 201 -7.83 6.49 -17.57
N ILE A 202 -8.53 5.66 -16.79
CA ILE A 202 -9.07 6.04 -15.49
C ILE A 202 -7.96 6.62 -14.59
N LEU A 203 -6.81 5.94 -14.49
CA LEU A 203 -5.71 6.44 -13.66
C LEU A 203 -5.06 7.71 -14.20
N LYS A 204 -5.00 7.87 -15.53
CA LYS A 204 -4.55 9.14 -16.14
C LYS A 204 -5.50 10.29 -15.79
N GLU A 205 -6.81 10.06 -15.86
CA GLU A 205 -7.83 11.05 -15.48
C GLU A 205 -7.71 11.42 -13.99
N LEU A 206 -7.57 10.44 -13.10
CA LEU A 206 -7.35 10.69 -11.67
C LEU A 206 -6.07 11.49 -11.42
N LYS A 207 -4.98 11.16 -12.11
CA LYS A 207 -3.72 11.90 -12.02
C LYS A 207 -3.88 13.37 -12.41
N LEU A 208 -4.71 13.65 -13.43
CA LEU A 208 -4.99 15.03 -13.85
C LEU A 208 -5.90 15.73 -12.83
N LEU A 209 -6.96 15.08 -12.36
CA LEU A 209 -7.83 15.62 -11.32
C LEU A 209 -7.04 16.00 -10.06
N PHE A 210 -6.13 15.15 -9.59
CA PHE A 210 -5.31 15.44 -8.41
C PHE A 210 -4.42 16.68 -8.57
N LYS A 211 -3.99 17.02 -9.81
CA LYS A 211 -3.30 18.29 -10.04
C LYS A 211 -4.21 19.50 -9.79
N PHE A 212 -5.47 19.45 -10.19
CA PHE A 212 -6.43 20.54 -9.94
C PHE A 212 -6.78 20.68 -8.45
N TYR A 213 -6.85 19.56 -7.73
CA TYR A 213 -7.12 19.52 -6.29
C TYR A 213 -5.87 19.67 -5.41
N ASN A 214 -4.68 19.87 -6.00
CA ASN A 214 -3.39 19.92 -5.29
C ASN A 214 -3.12 18.70 -4.38
N ILE A 215 -3.57 17.51 -4.80
CA ILE A 215 -3.35 16.26 -4.07
C ILE A 215 -2.05 15.62 -4.55
N SER A 216 -1.18 15.21 -3.62
CA SER A 216 0.07 14.52 -3.96
C SER A 216 -0.22 13.12 -4.51
N GLU A 217 0.53 12.67 -5.52
CA GLU A 217 0.45 11.27 -5.98
C GLU A 217 0.80 10.26 -4.88
N LYS A 218 1.54 10.68 -3.84
CA LYS A 218 1.87 9.85 -2.68
C LYS A 218 0.67 9.61 -1.76
N ASP A 219 -0.30 10.50 -1.79
CA ASP A 219 -1.51 10.41 -0.97
C ASP A 219 -2.57 9.49 -1.60
N PHE A 220 -2.27 8.90 -2.76
CA PHE A 220 -3.16 7.97 -3.42
C PHE A 220 -2.46 6.68 -3.81
N THR A 221 -3.09 5.55 -3.47
CA THR A 221 -2.63 4.22 -3.88
C THR A 221 -3.80 3.30 -4.15
N ILE A 222 -3.61 2.30 -5.01
CA ILE A 222 -4.64 1.31 -5.35
C ILE A 222 -4.11 -0.08 -5.01
N SER A 223 -4.90 -0.84 -4.26
CA SER A 223 -4.71 -2.26 -4.03
C SER A 223 -5.40 -3.05 -5.13
N VAL A 224 -4.65 -3.83 -5.89
CA VAL A 224 -5.15 -4.62 -7.02
C VAL A 224 -4.78 -6.09 -6.88
N ARG A 225 -5.61 -6.98 -7.43
CA ARG A 225 -5.31 -8.41 -7.58
C ARG A 225 -5.25 -8.80 -9.04
N LYS A 226 -4.60 -9.93 -9.34
CA LYS A 226 -4.66 -10.53 -10.68
C LYS A 226 -6.10 -10.90 -11.01
N GLN A 227 -6.50 -10.65 -12.27
CA GLN A 227 -7.85 -10.90 -12.76
C GLN A 227 -8.13 -12.39 -12.95
#